data_AF-A0A9D8TSG8-F1
#
_entry.id   AF-A0A9D8TSG8-F1
#
_cell.length_a   1.000
_cell.length_b   1.000
_cell.length_c   1.000
_cell.angle_alpha   90.00
_cell.angle_beta   90.00
_cell.angle_gamma   90.00
#
_symmetry.space_group_name_H-M   'P 1'
#
loop_
_entity.id
_entity.type
_entity.pdbx_description
1 polymer ?
#
loop_
_entity_poly.entity_id
_entity_poly.type
_entity_poly.pdbx_seq_one_letter_code
_entity_poly.pdbx_strand_id
1 'polypeptide(L)'
;MEEAQQTESKKRQVHKESNKNSDQKEGFYFSRRKWLRILTEFVGTYFVVFTIMAATCWITLTSLSPVYLGIVAFCAYAGAAAVFQGISGAHFNPAVSFAMALSSRLSWLDALYYAIAQIVGAICASATLFGLLKFMPSDLNVTSQQWWELLANTFDSSASDRIKVGPGFAIVIELISAFIVMALVLKAVHSNGKPRRSYYFLSALGYATATILASFFTGGGFNPAKATGAAIMAGAAGVPGVGAELWLFWIIPLLCAAVCALINTIYQGMGKNRVKDASAQETQDEKETDEDEEGWEEEKEDKKSLKAKKEVGSEEDGGAKD
;
A
#
# COMPACT_ATOMS: atom_id res chain seq x y z
N MET A 1 3.68 -23.61 51.17
CA MET A 1 2.86 -23.68 49.93
C MET A 1 2.83 -22.36 49.17
N GLU A 2 2.80 -21.21 49.86
CA GLU A 2 2.82 -19.87 49.22
C GLU A 2 4.07 -19.59 48.37
N GLU A 3 5.26 -19.96 48.81
CA GLU A 3 6.50 -19.71 48.05
C GLU A 3 6.55 -20.46 46.70
N ALA A 4 5.95 -21.66 46.64
CA ALA A 4 5.86 -22.44 45.41
C ALA A 4 4.90 -21.78 44.40
N GLN A 5 3.78 -21.23 44.90
CA GLN A 5 2.79 -20.52 44.08
C GLN A 5 3.34 -19.18 43.54
N GLN A 6 4.10 -18.45 44.35
CA GLN A 6 4.77 -17.21 43.92
C GLN A 6 5.88 -17.48 42.89
N THR A 7 6.55 -18.64 42.97
CA THR A 7 7.58 -19.03 42.01
C THR A 7 6.98 -19.42 40.66
N GLU A 8 5.84 -20.11 40.65
CA GLU A 8 5.12 -20.42 39.40
C GLU A 8 4.50 -19.18 38.75
N SER A 9 3.95 -18.25 39.54
CA SER A 9 3.38 -17.01 38.99
C SER A 9 4.45 -16.13 38.33
N LYS A 10 5.63 -15.99 38.97
CA LYS A 10 6.80 -15.33 38.38
C LYS A 10 7.28 -16.01 37.10
N LYS A 11 7.36 -17.35 37.07
CA LYS A 11 7.74 -18.09 35.85
C LYS A 11 6.74 -17.87 34.72
N ARG A 12 5.43 -17.86 35.02
CA ARG A 12 4.37 -17.58 34.03
C ARG A 12 4.41 -16.14 33.52
N GLN A 13 4.72 -15.17 34.38
CA GLN A 13 4.92 -13.77 33.98
C GLN A 13 6.15 -13.61 33.07
N VAL A 14 7.30 -14.19 33.45
CA VAL A 14 8.52 -14.16 32.63
C VAL A 14 8.30 -14.85 31.28
N HIS A 15 7.55 -15.95 31.24
CA HIS A 15 7.21 -16.63 29.99
C HIS A 15 6.23 -15.82 29.12
N LYS A 16 5.24 -15.14 29.73
CA LYS A 16 4.35 -14.19 29.02
C LYS A 16 5.10 -12.98 28.49
N GLU A 17 6.02 -12.40 29.25
CA GLU A 17 6.85 -11.27 28.81
C GLU A 17 7.87 -11.68 27.76
N SER A 18 8.44 -12.89 27.85
CA SER A 18 9.26 -13.49 26.80
C SER A 18 8.47 -13.67 25.50
N ASN A 19 7.23 -14.18 25.57
CA ASN A 19 6.36 -14.29 24.40
C ASN A 19 5.91 -12.93 23.86
N LYS A 20 5.65 -11.94 24.73
CA LYS A 20 5.30 -10.58 24.30
C LYS A 20 6.49 -9.87 23.65
N ASN A 21 7.71 -10.13 24.11
CA ASN A 21 8.96 -9.66 23.50
C ASN A 21 9.35 -10.43 22.24
N SER A 22 8.98 -11.71 22.10
CA SER A 22 9.09 -12.41 20.82
C SER A 22 8.08 -11.82 19.83
N ASP A 23 6.82 -11.63 20.24
CA ASP A 23 5.75 -11.04 19.42
C ASP A 23 6.04 -9.59 19.02
N GLN A 24 6.71 -8.80 19.87
CA GLN A 24 7.21 -7.46 19.52
C GLN A 24 8.48 -7.48 18.66
N LYS A 25 9.29 -8.54 18.72
CA LYS A 25 10.38 -8.79 17.75
C LYS A 25 9.86 -9.36 16.42
N GLU A 26 8.60 -9.79 16.34
CA GLU A 26 7.93 -10.34 15.14
C GLU A 26 7.34 -9.28 14.18
N GLY A 27 7.82 -8.03 14.25
CA GLY A 27 7.38 -6.95 13.36
C GLY A 27 7.82 -7.11 11.88
N PHE A 28 8.73 -8.03 11.56
CA PHE A 28 9.45 -8.01 10.28
C PHE A 28 9.56 -9.41 9.63
N TYR A 29 8.45 -9.93 9.12
CA TYR A 29 8.48 -11.13 8.28
C TYR A 29 7.79 -10.90 6.94
N PHE A 30 8.35 -9.98 6.13
CA PHE A 30 8.65 -10.34 4.75
C PHE A 30 9.86 -11.27 4.79
N SER A 31 10.02 -12.22 3.84
CA SER A 31 11.14 -13.20 3.83
C SER A 31 12.41 -12.65 4.53
N ARG A 32 12.91 -13.33 5.58
CA ARG A 32 14.09 -12.89 6.36
C ARG A 32 15.30 -12.56 5.47
N ARG A 33 15.32 -13.08 4.25
CA ARG A 33 16.35 -12.88 3.25
C ARG A 33 16.00 -11.68 2.36
N LYS A 34 16.66 -10.54 2.59
CA LYS A 34 16.51 -9.31 1.78
C LYS A 34 16.69 -9.55 0.29
N TRP A 35 17.64 -10.40 -0.11
CA TRP A 35 17.88 -10.72 -1.52
C TRP A 35 16.68 -11.39 -2.20
N LEU A 36 15.88 -12.20 -1.49
CA LEU A 36 14.67 -12.79 -2.06
C LEU A 36 13.63 -11.72 -2.39
N ARG A 37 13.50 -10.70 -1.53
CA ARG A 37 12.59 -9.58 -1.74
C ARG A 37 12.97 -8.81 -3.01
N ILE A 38 14.25 -8.49 -3.15
CA ILE A 38 14.82 -7.79 -4.31
C ILE A 38 14.63 -8.63 -5.58
N LEU A 39 14.90 -9.93 -5.51
CA LEU A 39 14.71 -10.85 -6.64
C LEU A 39 13.25 -10.92 -7.08
N THR A 40 12.29 -11.01 -6.16
CA THR A 40 10.87 -11.06 -6.54
C THR A 40 10.36 -9.74 -7.12
N GLU A 41 10.93 -8.60 -6.71
CA GLU A 41 10.63 -7.32 -7.36
C GLU A 41 11.17 -7.27 -8.80
N PHE A 42 12.38 -7.79 -9.03
CA PHE A 42 12.91 -7.96 -10.39
C PHE A 42 12.02 -8.89 -11.24
N VAL A 43 11.72 -10.11 -10.76
CA VAL A 43 10.96 -11.11 -11.52
C VAL A 43 9.51 -10.65 -11.74
N GLY A 44 8.88 -10.07 -10.73
CA GLY A 44 7.52 -9.58 -10.83
C GLY A 44 7.41 -8.39 -11.77
N THR A 45 8.35 -7.42 -11.70
CA THR A 45 8.37 -6.31 -12.67
C THR A 45 8.64 -6.81 -14.08
N TYR A 46 9.57 -7.75 -14.26
CA TYR A 46 9.80 -8.38 -15.56
C TYR A 46 8.49 -8.95 -16.11
N PHE A 47 7.79 -9.76 -15.31
CA PHE A 47 6.56 -10.42 -15.74
C PHE A 47 5.45 -9.43 -16.12
N VAL A 48 5.16 -8.43 -15.28
CA VAL A 48 4.07 -7.48 -15.56
C VAL A 48 4.41 -6.59 -16.76
N VAL A 49 5.66 -6.14 -16.89
CA VAL A 49 6.10 -5.29 -18.00
C VAL A 49 6.05 -6.07 -19.31
N PHE A 50 6.62 -7.28 -19.33
CA PHE A 50 6.61 -8.14 -20.52
C PHE A 50 5.18 -8.42 -20.98
N THR A 51 4.30 -8.84 -20.06
CA THR A 51 2.93 -9.23 -20.37
C THR A 51 2.12 -8.06 -20.96
N ILE A 52 2.20 -6.88 -20.34
CA ILE A 52 1.46 -5.70 -20.79
C ILE A 52 1.98 -5.24 -22.15
N MET A 53 3.30 -5.16 -22.33
CA MET A 53 3.91 -4.72 -23.58
C MET A 53 3.63 -5.70 -24.73
N ALA A 54 3.74 -7.01 -24.50
CA ALA A 54 3.37 -8.02 -25.50
C ALA A 54 1.89 -7.91 -25.90
N ALA A 55 0.99 -7.65 -24.95
CA ALA A 55 -0.43 -7.42 -25.23
C ALA A 55 -0.69 -6.13 -26.02
N THR A 56 0.11 -5.07 -25.82
CA THR A 56 0.04 -3.84 -26.63
C THR A 56 0.35 -4.12 -28.10
N CYS A 57 1.30 -5.01 -28.41
CA CYS A 57 1.54 -5.46 -29.79
C CYS A 57 0.29 -6.15 -30.38
N TRP A 58 -0.48 -6.89 -29.59
CA TRP A 58 -1.65 -7.59 -30.10
C TRP A 58 -2.82 -6.66 -30.42
N ILE A 59 -3.06 -5.65 -29.58
CA ILE A 59 -4.11 -4.65 -29.83
C ILE A 59 -3.93 -3.96 -31.17
N THR A 60 -2.69 -3.63 -31.52
CA THR A 60 -2.37 -2.86 -32.72
C THR A 60 -2.57 -3.70 -33.97
N LEU A 61 -2.32 -5.01 -33.89
CA LEU A 61 -2.60 -5.96 -34.96
C LEU A 61 -4.08 -6.33 -35.12
N THR A 62 -4.89 -6.24 -34.05
CA THR A 62 -6.26 -6.79 -34.03
C THR A 62 -7.36 -5.75 -33.75
N SER A 63 -6.99 -4.47 -33.62
CA SER A 63 -7.90 -3.35 -33.34
C SER A 63 -8.78 -3.54 -32.09
N LEU A 64 -8.24 -4.21 -31.07
CA LEU A 64 -8.95 -4.44 -29.80
C LEU A 64 -9.07 -3.14 -28.97
N SER A 65 -10.11 -3.07 -28.14
CA SER A 65 -10.37 -1.95 -27.23
C SER A 65 -9.33 -1.85 -26.10
N PRO A 66 -9.03 -0.65 -25.55
CA PRO A 66 -8.19 -0.48 -24.35
C PRO A 66 -8.61 -1.29 -23.14
N VAL A 67 -9.90 -1.67 -23.07
CA VAL A 67 -10.41 -2.57 -22.03
C VAL A 67 -9.63 -3.89 -22.01
N TYR A 68 -9.17 -4.38 -23.17
CA TYR A 68 -8.29 -5.54 -23.26
C TYR A 68 -6.97 -5.33 -22.51
N LEU A 69 -6.29 -4.18 -22.65
CA LEU A 69 -5.08 -3.90 -21.85
C LEU A 69 -5.39 -3.79 -20.37
N GLY A 70 -6.55 -3.23 -20.02
CA GLY A 70 -7.01 -3.21 -18.63
C GLY A 70 -7.13 -4.62 -18.05
N ILE A 71 -7.77 -5.54 -18.77
CA ILE A 71 -7.93 -6.94 -18.36
C ILE A 71 -6.57 -7.63 -18.27
N VAL A 72 -5.69 -7.44 -19.25
CA VAL A 72 -4.34 -8.03 -19.22
C VAL A 72 -3.53 -7.48 -18.06
N ALA A 73 -3.56 -6.17 -17.82
CA ALA A 73 -2.91 -5.54 -16.68
C ALA A 73 -3.48 -6.10 -15.36
N PHE A 74 -4.80 -6.25 -15.24
CA PHE A 74 -5.42 -6.90 -14.09
C PHE A 74 -4.83 -8.30 -13.88
N CYS A 75 -4.86 -9.16 -14.89
CA CYS A 75 -4.36 -10.53 -14.79
C CYS A 75 -2.87 -10.59 -14.44
N ALA A 76 -2.05 -9.74 -15.07
CA ALA A 76 -0.61 -9.69 -14.85
C ALA A 76 -0.27 -9.27 -13.42
N TYR A 77 -0.84 -8.15 -12.95
CA TYR A 77 -0.59 -7.67 -11.58
C TYR A 77 -1.22 -8.58 -10.53
N ALA A 78 -2.44 -9.09 -10.75
CA ALA A 78 -3.10 -10.00 -9.81
C ALA A 78 -2.32 -11.31 -9.67
N GLY A 79 -1.87 -11.89 -10.78
CA GLY A 79 -1.06 -13.11 -10.79
C GLY A 79 0.29 -12.91 -10.10
N ALA A 80 1.03 -11.86 -10.47
CA ALA A 80 2.32 -11.56 -9.85
C ALA A 80 2.18 -11.27 -8.35
N ALA A 81 1.17 -10.49 -7.95
CA ALA A 81 0.91 -10.20 -6.54
C ALA A 81 0.44 -11.44 -5.78
N ALA A 82 -0.40 -12.30 -6.37
CA ALA A 82 -0.83 -13.55 -5.73
C ALA A 82 0.37 -14.43 -5.33
N VAL A 83 1.42 -14.45 -6.15
CA VAL A 83 2.65 -15.22 -5.91
C VAL A 83 3.62 -14.51 -4.95
N PHE A 84 3.89 -13.22 -5.19
CA PHE A 84 5.03 -12.54 -4.56
C PHE A 84 4.66 -11.59 -3.42
N GLN A 85 3.37 -11.28 -3.21
CA GLN A 85 2.97 -10.34 -2.15
C GLN A 85 3.39 -10.80 -0.75
N GLY A 86 3.54 -12.10 -0.49
CA GLY A 86 4.03 -12.61 0.79
C GLY A 86 5.55 -12.50 0.97
N ILE A 87 6.29 -12.22 -0.11
CA ILE A 87 7.76 -12.21 -0.13
C ILE A 87 8.30 -10.79 -0.10
N SER A 88 7.93 -9.92 -1.06
CA SER A 88 8.42 -8.54 -1.15
C SER A 88 7.37 -7.47 -0.88
N GLY A 89 6.09 -7.83 -1.00
CA GLY A 89 4.97 -6.89 -0.98
C GLY A 89 4.45 -6.59 -2.37
N ALA A 90 5.10 -7.16 -3.40
CA ALA A 90 4.68 -7.09 -4.80
C ALA A 90 4.48 -5.64 -5.30
N HIS A 91 5.48 -4.78 -5.07
CA HIS A 91 5.37 -3.36 -5.43
C HIS A 91 5.43 -3.16 -6.94
N PHE A 92 6.42 -3.80 -7.58
CA PHE A 92 6.72 -3.82 -9.01
C PHE A 92 6.80 -2.45 -9.70
N ASN A 93 6.92 -1.38 -8.90
CA ASN A 93 6.80 0.00 -9.32
C ASN A 93 7.60 0.89 -8.34
N PRO A 94 8.55 1.71 -8.83
CA PRO A 94 9.31 2.62 -7.99
C PRO A 94 8.42 3.60 -7.22
N ALA A 95 7.34 4.10 -7.81
CA ALA A 95 6.41 5.01 -7.14
C ALA A 95 5.66 4.34 -5.97
N VAL A 96 5.32 3.06 -6.08
CA VAL A 96 4.71 2.30 -4.98
C VAL A 96 5.72 2.10 -3.86
N SER A 97 6.95 1.74 -4.19
CA SER A 97 8.03 1.56 -3.21
C SER A 97 8.34 2.86 -2.47
N PHE A 98 8.32 3.98 -3.19
CA PHE A 98 8.47 5.32 -2.63
C PHE A 98 7.31 5.70 -1.69
N ALA A 99 6.05 5.47 -2.09
CA ALA A 99 4.87 5.70 -1.23
C ALA A 99 4.94 4.90 0.08
N MET A 100 5.42 3.66 -0.01
CA MET A 100 5.62 2.77 1.13
C MET A 100 6.73 3.26 2.05
N ALA A 101 7.82 3.81 1.50
CA ALA A 101 8.87 4.44 2.30
C ALA A 101 8.39 5.71 3.01
N LEU A 102 7.67 6.59 2.30
CA LEU A 102 7.07 7.80 2.88
C LEU A 102 6.05 7.50 3.99
N SER A 103 5.34 6.37 3.88
CA SER A 103 4.39 5.92 4.90
C SER A 103 5.06 5.18 6.07
N SER A 104 6.40 5.14 6.15
CA SER A 104 7.18 4.39 7.14
C SER A 104 6.88 2.88 7.15
N ARG A 105 6.48 2.34 6.00
CA ARG A 105 6.13 0.91 5.80
C ARG A 105 7.23 0.12 5.09
N LEU A 106 8.22 0.80 4.53
CA LEU A 106 9.41 0.24 3.90
C LEU A 106 10.61 1.12 4.26
N SER A 107 11.79 0.55 4.50
CA SER A 107 12.98 1.38 4.70
C SER A 107 13.37 2.08 3.40
N TRP A 108 13.92 3.30 3.49
CA TRP A 108 14.39 4.05 2.31
C TRP A 108 15.43 3.28 1.48
N LEU A 109 16.33 2.54 2.14
CA LEU A 109 17.29 1.68 1.45
C LEU A 109 16.62 0.51 0.73
N ASP A 110 15.64 -0.16 1.35
CA ASP A 110 14.90 -1.22 0.67
C ASP A 110 14.10 -0.66 -0.52
N ALA A 111 13.52 0.55 -0.39
CA ALA A 111 12.82 1.22 -1.49
C ALA A 111 13.75 1.53 -2.67
N LEU A 112 14.99 1.94 -2.40
CA LEU A 112 16.01 2.12 -3.43
C LEU A 112 16.39 0.79 -4.10
N TYR A 113 16.64 -0.27 -3.31
CA TYR A 113 16.94 -1.59 -3.88
C TYR A 113 15.78 -2.16 -4.71
N TYR A 114 14.54 -1.93 -4.27
CA TYR A 114 13.35 -2.28 -5.03
C TYR A 114 13.29 -1.50 -6.34
N ALA A 115 13.49 -0.18 -6.31
CA ALA A 115 13.48 0.65 -7.52
C ALA A 115 14.52 0.17 -8.53
N ILE A 116 15.75 -0.13 -8.09
CA ILE A 116 16.80 -0.68 -8.97
C ILE A 116 16.36 -2.03 -9.55
N ALA A 117 15.90 -2.96 -8.73
CA ALA A 117 15.46 -4.27 -9.19
C ALA A 117 14.31 -4.18 -10.21
N GLN A 118 13.35 -3.28 -9.95
CA GLN A 118 12.21 -3.03 -10.83
C GLN A 118 12.67 -2.46 -12.17
N ILE A 119 13.57 -1.45 -12.17
CA ILE A 119 14.13 -0.89 -13.40
C ILE A 119 14.86 -1.95 -14.21
N VAL A 120 15.72 -2.74 -13.57
CA VAL A 120 16.47 -3.82 -14.25
C VAL A 120 15.51 -4.88 -14.79
N GLY A 121 14.48 -5.25 -14.03
CA GLY A 121 13.43 -6.19 -14.47
C GLY A 121 12.66 -5.69 -15.68
N ALA A 122 12.27 -4.41 -15.68
CA ALA A 122 11.60 -3.76 -16.80
C ALA A 122 12.50 -3.71 -18.05
N ILE A 123 13.79 -3.36 -17.90
CA ILE A 123 14.76 -3.36 -19.00
C ILE A 123 14.90 -4.77 -19.60
N CYS A 124 15.04 -5.80 -18.76
CA CYS A 124 15.12 -7.19 -19.24
C CYS A 124 13.85 -7.63 -19.96
N ALA A 125 12.67 -7.26 -19.46
CA ALA A 125 11.40 -7.55 -20.12
C ALA A 125 11.30 -6.88 -21.49
N SER A 126 11.60 -5.58 -21.55
CA SER A 126 11.61 -4.81 -22.79
C SER A 126 12.65 -5.35 -23.78
N ALA A 127 13.86 -5.71 -23.32
CA ALA A 127 14.90 -6.30 -24.16
C ALA A 127 14.49 -7.69 -24.71
N THR A 128 13.82 -8.50 -23.88
CA THR A 128 13.30 -9.80 -24.33
C THR A 128 12.27 -9.60 -25.43
N LEU A 129 11.32 -8.68 -25.23
CA LEU A 129 10.34 -8.35 -26.26
C LEU A 129 11.01 -7.78 -27.53
N PHE A 130 12.03 -6.93 -27.38
CA PHE A 130 12.83 -6.42 -28.51
C PHE A 130 13.38 -7.56 -29.36
N GLY A 131 13.95 -8.58 -28.71
CA GLY A 131 14.45 -9.78 -29.37
C GLY A 131 13.34 -10.57 -30.07
N LEU A 132 12.23 -10.83 -29.37
CA LEU A 132 11.11 -11.59 -29.90
C LEU A 132 10.46 -10.94 -31.13
N LEU A 133 10.33 -9.61 -31.14
CA LEU A 133 9.74 -8.89 -32.25
C LEU A 133 10.53 -9.03 -33.57
N LYS A 134 11.82 -9.39 -33.52
CA LYS A 134 12.62 -9.69 -34.72
C LYS A 134 12.21 -10.98 -35.42
N PHE A 135 11.49 -11.87 -34.72
CA PHE A 135 11.00 -13.14 -35.26
C PHE A 135 9.53 -13.08 -35.70
N MET A 136 8.92 -11.89 -35.66
CA MET A 136 7.55 -11.72 -36.15
C MET A 136 7.47 -11.98 -37.67
N PRO A 137 6.35 -12.53 -38.17
CA PRO A 137 6.17 -12.79 -39.59
C PRO A 137 6.41 -11.54 -40.45
N SER A 138 7.19 -11.67 -41.50
CA SER A 138 7.61 -10.54 -42.36
C SER A 138 6.45 -9.90 -43.14
N ASP A 139 5.37 -10.65 -43.35
CA ASP A 139 4.13 -10.20 -43.98
C ASP A 139 3.37 -9.14 -43.16
N LEU A 140 3.66 -9.00 -41.86
CA LEU A 140 3.10 -7.91 -41.05
C LEU A 140 3.63 -6.53 -41.46
N ASN A 141 4.80 -6.46 -42.12
CA ASN A 141 5.43 -5.22 -42.60
C ASN A 141 5.55 -4.10 -41.53
N VAL A 142 5.75 -4.48 -40.27
CA VAL A 142 5.98 -3.54 -39.14
C VAL A 142 7.46 -3.50 -38.80
N THR A 143 8.05 -2.32 -38.89
CA THR A 143 9.46 -2.09 -38.54
C THR A 143 9.70 -2.12 -37.02
N SER A 144 10.96 -2.33 -36.61
CA SER A 144 11.34 -2.21 -35.20
C SER A 144 10.96 -0.85 -34.62
N GLN A 145 11.18 0.24 -35.36
CA GLN A 145 10.83 1.57 -34.91
C GLN A 145 9.32 1.68 -34.64
N GLN A 146 8.47 1.25 -35.57
CA GLN A 146 7.01 1.28 -35.42
C GLN A 146 6.49 0.46 -34.23
N TRP A 147 7.10 -0.71 -33.95
CA TRP A 147 6.74 -1.45 -32.73
C TRP A 147 7.01 -0.65 -31.48
N TRP A 148 8.20 -0.05 -31.40
CA TRP A 148 8.63 0.66 -30.21
C TRP A 148 7.98 2.03 -30.03
N GLU A 149 7.54 2.64 -31.13
CA GLU A 149 6.65 3.80 -31.17
C GLU A 149 5.33 3.55 -30.42
N LEU A 150 4.76 2.35 -30.54
CA LEU A 150 3.55 1.93 -29.82
C LEU A 150 3.82 1.58 -28.35
N LEU A 151 4.97 0.97 -28.08
CA LEU A 151 5.32 0.43 -26.75
C LEU A 151 5.88 1.47 -25.79
N ALA A 152 6.56 2.49 -26.31
CA ALA A 152 7.09 3.61 -25.55
C ALA A 152 5.98 4.39 -24.83
N ASN A 153 6.31 4.98 -23.70
CA ASN A 153 5.48 6.02 -23.09
C ASN A 153 5.85 7.38 -23.70
N THR A 154 4.86 8.12 -24.19
CA THR A 154 5.08 9.42 -24.84
C THR A 154 3.80 10.27 -24.83
N PHE A 155 3.92 11.59 -24.86
CA PHE A 155 2.80 12.54 -24.88
C PHE A 155 2.88 13.57 -26.02
N ASP A 156 4.03 13.73 -26.69
CA ASP A 156 4.23 14.74 -27.73
C ASP A 156 4.99 14.22 -28.96
N SER A 157 5.70 13.09 -28.83
CA SER A 157 6.48 12.56 -29.95
C SER A 157 5.57 12.20 -31.14
N SER A 158 6.07 12.49 -32.34
CA SER A 158 5.50 12.03 -33.63
C SER A 158 5.58 10.52 -33.82
N ALA A 159 6.06 9.83 -32.81
CA ALA A 159 6.43 8.43 -32.79
C ALA A 159 5.30 7.57 -32.24
N SER A 160 4.03 7.95 -32.39
CA SER A 160 2.93 7.00 -32.20
C SER A 160 1.66 7.50 -32.89
N ASP A 161 0.82 6.57 -33.36
CA ASP A 161 -0.54 6.82 -33.83
C ASP A 161 -1.50 7.23 -32.68
N ARG A 162 -0.98 7.44 -31.47
CA ARG A 162 -1.76 7.99 -30.36
C ARG A 162 -2.04 9.47 -30.60
N ILE A 163 -3.08 9.95 -29.93
CA ILE A 163 -3.41 11.37 -29.93
C ILE A 163 -2.27 12.11 -29.23
N LYS A 164 -1.67 13.08 -29.92
CA LYS A 164 -0.73 14.03 -29.30
C LYS A 164 -1.50 14.95 -28.37
N VAL A 165 -1.15 14.92 -27.09
CA VAL A 165 -1.88 15.64 -26.04
C VAL A 165 -1.05 16.74 -25.37
N GLY A 166 0.27 16.73 -25.58
CA GLY A 166 1.19 17.66 -24.97
C GLY A 166 1.36 17.44 -23.45
N PRO A 167 2.29 18.17 -22.82
CA PRO A 167 2.68 17.92 -21.43
C PRO A 167 1.56 18.20 -20.42
N GLY A 168 0.75 19.25 -20.63
CA GLY A 168 -0.30 19.65 -19.69
C GLY A 168 -1.36 18.56 -19.50
N PHE A 169 -1.87 18.01 -20.59
CA PHE A 169 -2.83 16.90 -20.53
C PHE A 169 -2.20 15.63 -19.97
N ALA A 170 -0.97 15.31 -20.40
CA ALA A 170 -0.25 14.13 -19.92
C ALA A 170 -0.02 14.15 -18.40
N ILE A 171 0.32 15.31 -17.83
CA ILE A 171 0.43 15.48 -16.38
C ILE A 171 -0.88 15.10 -15.68
N VAL A 172 -2.02 15.57 -16.18
CA VAL A 172 -3.33 15.29 -15.58
C VAL A 172 -3.64 13.79 -15.65
N ILE A 173 -3.47 13.17 -16.82
CA ILE A 173 -3.85 11.76 -16.99
C ILE A 173 -2.94 10.83 -16.21
N GLU A 174 -1.64 11.12 -16.15
CA GLU A 174 -0.67 10.36 -15.37
C GLU A 174 -0.88 10.56 -13.87
N LEU A 175 -1.26 11.76 -13.43
CA LEU A 175 -1.59 12.03 -12.03
C LEU A 175 -2.83 11.25 -11.57
N ILE A 176 -3.91 11.26 -12.37
CA ILE A 176 -5.14 10.51 -12.06
C ILE A 176 -4.85 9.00 -12.06
N SER A 177 -4.12 8.52 -13.06
CA SER A 177 -3.78 7.11 -13.18
C SER A 177 -2.90 6.62 -12.03
N ALA A 178 -1.86 7.38 -11.68
CA ALA A 178 -1.03 7.11 -10.52
C ALA A 178 -1.84 7.17 -9.21
N PHE A 179 -2.77 8.12 -9.08
CA PHE A 179 -3.62 8.25 -7.90
C PHE A 179 -4.48 7.01 -7.68
N ILE A 180 -5.12 6.50 -8.73
CA ILE A 180 -5.95 5.29 -8.66
C ILE A 180 -5.12 4.09 -8.19
N VAL A 181 -3.91 3.92 -8.76
CA VAL A 181 -2.97 2.87 -8.33
C VAL A 181 -2.59 3.03 -6.86
N MET A 182 -2.13 4.22 -6.46
CA MET A 182 -1.65 4.48 -5.10
C MET A 182 -2.76 4.33 -4.06
N ALA A 183 -3.97 4.85 -4.35
CA ALA A 183 -5.11 4.76 -3.44
C ALA A 183 -5.50 3.31 -3.15
N LEU A 184 -5.57 2.46 -4.19
CA LEU A 184 -5.95 1.06 -4.03
C LEU A 184 -4.83 0.22 -3.39
N VAL A 185 -3.57 0.49 -3.72
CA VAL A 185 -2.41 -0.12 -3.07
C VAL A 185 -2.37 0.24 -1.58
N LEU A 186 -2.42 1.52 -1.20
CA LEU A 186 -2.34 1.94 0.20
C LEU A 186 -3.54 1.44 1.02
N LYS A 187 -4.74 1.39 0.42
CA LYS A 187 -5.94 0.79 1.03
C LYS A 187 -5.74 -0.69 1.32
N ALA A 188 -5.03 -1.41 0.46
CA ALA A 188 -4.82 -2.84 0.60
C ALA A 188 -3.61 -3.23 1.46
N VAL A 189 -2.98 -2.26 2.14
CA VAL A 189 -1.80 -2.49 2.98
C VAL A 189 -2.08 -2.08 4.43
N HIS A 190 -1.69 -2.92 5.38
CA HIS A 190 -1.79 -2.64 6.82
C HIS A 190 -0.85 -1.50 7.23
N SER A 191 -1.08 -0.93 8.43
CA SER A 191 -0.23 0.14 8.98
C SER A 191 1.23 -0.29 9.17
N ASN A 192 1.49 -1.58 9.40
CA ASN A 192 2.82 -2.17 9.49
C ASN A 192 3.46 -2.50 8.13
N GLY A 193 2.82 -2.14 7.01
CA GLY A 193 3.34 -2.38 5.67
C GLY A 193 3.05 -3.75 5.07
N LYS A 194 2.45 -4.68 5.83
CA LYS A 194 2.09 -6.00 5.29
C LYS A 194 0.86 -5.91 4.37
N PRO A 195 0.86 -6.58 3.21
CA PRO A 195 -0.29 -6.61 2.32
C PRO A 195 -1.44 -7.40 2.96
N ARG A 196 -2.66 -6.90 2.78
CA ARG A 196 -3.90 -7.62 3.10
C ARG A 196 -4.10 -8.74 2.08
N ARG A 197 -4.94 -9.74 2.41
CA ARG A 197 -5.37 -10.76 1.44
C ARG A 197 -5.98 -10.13 0.18
N SER A 198 -6.64 -8.97 0.28
CA SER A 198 -7.21 -8.25 -0.86
C SER A 198 -6.20 -7.49 -1.72
N TYR A 199 -4.91 -7.48 -1.37
CA TYR A 199 -3.88 -6.71 -2.07
C TYR A 199 -3.75 -7.09 -3.53
N TYR A 200 -3.65 -8.39 -3.84
CA TYR A 200 -3.52 -8.84 -5.23
C TYR A 200 -4.66 -8.33 -6.11
N PHE A 201 -5.90 -8.33 -5.60
CA PHE A 201 -7.07 -7.89 -6.35
C PHE A 201 -7.13 -6.36 -6.48
N LEU A 202 -6.97 -5.64 -5.37
CA LEU A 202 -7.12 -4.18 -5.35
C LEU A 202 -5.98 -3.47 -6.09
N SER A 203 -4.74 -3.93 -5.92
CA SER A 203 -3.60 -3.39 -6.69
C SER A 203 -3.82 -3.62 -8.18
N ALA A 204 -4.17 -4.84 -8.58
CA ALA A 204 -4.46 -5.19 -9.98
C ALA A 204 -5.61 -4.39 -10.56
N LEU A 205 -6.70 -4.17 -9.81
CA LEU A 205 -7.81 -3.32 -10.22
C LEU A 205 -7.35 -1.88 -10.47
N GLY A 206 -6.46 -1.34 -9.62
CA GLY A 206 -5.90 -0.01 -9.82
C GLY A 206 -5.07 0.08 -11.08
N TYR A 207 -4.19 -0.90 -11.31
CA TYR A 207 -3.38 -0.98 -12.52
C TYR A 207 -4.25 -1.15 -13.78
N ALA A 208 -5.31 -1.97 -13.72
CA ALA A 208 -6.24 -2.16 -14.83
C ALA A 208 -6.94 -0.86 -15.22
N THR A 209 -7.54 -0.17 -14.24
CA THR A 209 -8.27 1.08 -14.47
C THR A 209 -7.33 2.17 -14.98
N ALA A 210 -6.16 2.33 -14.37
CA ALA A 210 -5.13 3.28 -14.82
C ALA A 210 -4.66 2.98 -16.26
N THR A 211 -4.50 1.70 -16.61
CA THR A 211 -4.13 1.28 -17.96
C THR A 211 -5.21 1.65 -18.98
N ILE A 212 -6.49 1.39 -18.68
CA ILE A 212 -7.60 1.76 -19.57
C ILE A 212 -7.63 3.27 -19.83
N LEU A 213 -7.44 4.07 -18.77
CA LEU A 213 -7.45 5.53 -18.84
C LEU A 213 -6.28 6.10 -19.66
N ALA A 214 -5.06 5.65 -19.39
CA ALA A 214 -3.86 6.31 -19.90
C ALA A 214 -3.30 5.73 -21.21
N SER A 215 -3.63 4.47 -21.57
CA SER A 215 -2.97 3.79 -22.71
C SER A 215 -3.14 4.53 -24.04
N PHE A 216 -4.31 5.15 -24.27
CA PHE A 216 -4.59 5.87 -25.51
C PHE A 216 -3.84 7.20 -25.63
N PHE A 217 -3.48 7.82 -24.51
CA PHE A 217 -2.94 9.18 -24.49
C PHE A 217 -1.43 9.20 -24.24
N THR A 218 -0.97 8.45 -23.24
CA THR A 218 0.43 8.47 -22.79
C THR A 218 1.10 7.10 -22.83
N GLY A 219 0.35 6.05 -23.20
CA GLY A 219 0.78 4.65 -23.12
C GLY A 219 0.80 4.08 -21.70
N GLY A 220 0.25 4.78 -20.70
CA GLY A 220 0.26 4.36 -19.29
C GLY A 220 1.66 4.35 -18.67
N GLY A 221 2.16 5.53 -18.31
CA GLY A 221 3.53 5.74 -17.81
C GLY A 221 3.64 5.84 -16.30
N PHE A 222 2.55 5.64 -15.57
CA PHE A 222 2.44 5.75 -14.11
C PHE A 222 3.28 4.71 -13.32
N ASN A 223 4.05 3.88 -14.00
CA ASN A 223 5.11 3.04 -13.45
C ASN A 223 6.47 3.48 -14.03
N PRO A 224 7.32 4.18 -13.25
CA PRO A 224 8.59 4.69 -13.75
C PRO A 224 9.55 3.61 -14.25
N ALA A 225 9.54 2.40 -13.68
CA ALA A 225 10.37 1.30 -14.16
C ALA A 225 9.93 0.84 -15.56
N LYS A 226 8.61 0.65 -15.75
CA LYS A 226 8.03 0.28 -17.05
C LYS A 226 8.32 1.34 -18.11
N ALA A 227 8.12 2.62 -17.79
CA ALA A 227 8.41 3.73 -18.69
C ALA A 227 9.89 3.78 -19.08
N THR A 228 10.79 3.56 -18.12
CA THR A 228 12.24 3.53 -18.34
C THR A 228 12.66 2.38 -19.25
N GLY A 229 12.20 1.15 -18.98
CA GLY A 229 12.51 -0.02 -19.81
C GLY A 229 12.06 0.15 -21.26
N ALA A 230 10.84 0.67 -21.45
CA ALA A 230 10.31 0.95 -22.77
C ALA A 230 11.08 2.08 -23.50
N ALA A 231 11.41 3.17 -22.80
CA ALA A 231 12.14 4.30 -23.38
C ALA A 231 13.56 3.92 -23.86
N ILE A 232 14.27 3.08 -23.10
CA ILE A 232 15.62 2.60 -23.49
C ILE A 232 15.55 1.82 -24.80
N MET A 233 14.60 0.88 -24.89
CA MET A 233 14.43 0.06 -26.08
C MET A 233 13.89 0.86 -27.28
N ALA A 234 13.04 1.85 -27.03
CA ALA A 234 12.59 2.77 -28.07
C ALA A 234 13.75 3.61 -28.63
N GLY A 235 14.64 4.10 -27.77
CA GLY A 235 15.88 4.75 -28.20
C GLY A 235 16.77 3.81 -29.04
N ALA A 236 16.92 2.55 -28.62
CA ALA A 236 17.67 1.55 -29.37
C ALA A 236 17.02 1.19 -30.73
N ALA A 237 15.70 1.33 -30.84
CA ALA A 237 14.95 1.15 -32.08
C ALA A 237 14.93 2.39 -32.99
N GLY A 238 15.57 3.48 -32.58
CA GLY A 238 15.64 4.73 -33.36
C GLY A 238 14.43 5.66 -33.19
N VAL A 239 13.59 5.44 -32.17
CA VAL A 239 12.41 6.28 -31.93
C VAL A 239 12.83 7.65 -31.38
N PRO A 240 12.53 8.77 -32.08
CA PRO A 240 12.98 10.09 -31.67
C PRO A 240 12.19 10.63 -30.46
N GLY A 241 12.86 11.40 -29.60
CA GLY A 241 12.20 12.23 -28.57
C GLY A 241 11.73 11.51 -27.30
N VAL A 242 11.50 10.19 -27.33
CA VAL A 242 10.95 9.43 -26.19
C VAL A 242 11.79 9.57 -24.91
N GLY A 243 13.12 9.54 -25.03
CA GLY A 243 14.01 9.70 -23.87
C GLY A 243 13.89 11.08 -23.19
N ALA A 244 13.58 12.12 -23.97
CA ALA A 244 13.41 13.48 -23.45
C ALA A 244 12.08 13.66 -22.69
N GLU A 245 11.11 12.78 -22.88
CA GLU A 245 9.80 12.82 -22.22
C GLU A 245 9.77 11.99 -20.92
N LEU A 246 10.78 11.15 -20.69
CA LEU A 246 10.83 10.19 -19.58
C LEU A 246 10.68 10.85 -18.19
N TRP A 247 11.09 12.10 -18.03
CA TRP A 247 10.99 12.83 -16.76
C TRP A 247 9.55 12.90 -16.25
N LEU A 248 8.55 13.02 -17.12
CA LEU A 248 7.14 13.14 -16.73
C LEU A 248 6.67 11.87 -16.02
N PHE A 249 7.08 10.72 -16.55
CA PHE A 249 6.73 9.39 -16.04
C PHE A 249 7.49 9.01 -14.77
N TRP A 250 8.49 9.79 -14.37
CA TRP A 250 9.14 9.69 -13.06
C TRP A 250 8.54 10.67 -12.06
N ILE A 251 8.49 11.95 -12.42
CA ILE A 251 8.11 13.02 -11.51
C ILE A 251 6.64 12.89 -11.10
N ILE A 252 5.72 12.71 -12.06
CA ILE A 252 4.28 12.73 -11.77
C ILE A 252 3.86 11.57 -10.86
N PRO A 253 4.26 10.31 -11.11
CA PRO A 253 3.90 9.21 -10.22
C PRO A 253 4.53 9.32 -8.83
N LEU A 254 5.74 9.87 -8.70
CA LEU A 254 6.39 10.09 -7.40
C LEU A 254 5.73 11.22 -6.60
N LEU A 255 5.33 12.32 -7.26
CA LEU A 255 4.55 13.38 -6.63
C LEU A 255 3.20 12.86 -6.15
N CYS A 256 2.52 12.07 -6.98
CA CYS A 256 1.27 11.42 -6.60
C CYS A 256 1.44 10.51 -5.38
N ALA A 257 2.48 9.65 -5.39
CA ALA A 257 2.85 8.81 -4.26
C ALA A 257 3.06 9.61 -2.97
N ALA A 258 3.71 10.78 -3.06
CA ALA A 258 3.90 11.66 -1.92
C ALA A 258 2.59 12.23 -1.36
N VAL A 259 1.72 12.72 -2.24
CA VAL A 259 0.40 13.25 -1.86
C VAL A 259 -0.45 12.15 -1.21
N CYS A 260 -0.54 10.97 -1.82
CA CYS A 260 -1.31 9.85 -1.27
C CYS A 260 -0.75 9.37 0.08
N ALA A 261 0.58 9.28 0.23
CA ALA A 261 1.21 8.91 1.50
C ALA A 261 0.93 9.94 2.61
N LEU A 262 0.95 11.23 2.28
CA LEU A 262 0.60 12.30 3.22
C LEU A 262 -0.86 12.20 3.68
N ILE A 263 -1.81 12.07 2.75
CA ILE A 263 -3.23 11.92 3.05
C ILE A 263 -3.48 10.70 3.95
N ASN A 264 -2.87 9.56 3.59
CA ASN A 264 -2.98 8.33 4.36
C ASN A 264 -2.37 8.45 5.78
N THR A 265 -1.34 9.28 5.95
CA THR A 265 -0.72 9.56 7.25
C THR A 265 -1.64 10.43 8.12
N ILE A 266 -2.22 11.49 7.55
CA ILE A 266 -3.18 12.37 8.24
C ILE A 266 -4.41 11.56 8.69
N TYR A 267 -4.98 10.77 7.80
CA TYR A 267 -6.16 9.94 8.10
C TYR A 267 -5.90 8.94 9.24
N GLN A 268 -4.76 8.25 9.23
CA GLN A 268 -4.39 7.34 10.30
C GLN A 268 -4.12 8.08 11.63
N GLY A 269 -3.58 9.30 11.58
CA GLY A 269 -3.40 10.16 12.75
C GLY A 269 -4.73 10.51 13.42
N MET A 270 -5.73 10.90 12.63
CA MET A 270 -7.07 11.22 13.14
C MET A 270 -7.75 10.01 13.78
N GLY A 271 -7.61 8.81 13.19
CA GLY A 271 -8.18 7.58 13.75
C GLY A 271 -7.58 7.19 15.10
N LYS A 272 -6.26 7.38 15.30
CA LYS A 272 -5.61 7.13 16.59
C LYS A 272 -6.06 8.09 17.67
N ASN A 273 -6.28 9.36 17.32
CA ASN A 273 -6.78 10.35 18.27
C ASN A 273 -8.21 10.00 18.72
N ARG A 274 -9.11 9.66 17.78
CA ARG A 274 -10.47 9.23 18.14
C ARG A 274 -10.52 8.02 19.08
N VAL A 275 -9.66 7.02 18.87
CA VAL A 275 -9.60 5.84 19.77
C VAL A 275 -9.06 6.24 21.14
N LYS A 276 -8.04 7.11 21.20
CA LYS A 276 -7.53 7.64 22.47
C LYS A 276 -8.60 8.44 23.22
N ASP A 277 -9.31 9.32 22.51
CA ASP A 277 -10.36 10.15 23.08
C ASP A 277 -11.51 9.28 23.62
N ALA A 278 -11.94 8.26 22.86
CA ALA A 278 -12.95 7.30 23.31
C ALA A 278 -12.49 6.49 24.53
N SER A 279 -11.23 5.99 24.53
CA SER A 279 -10.69 5.27 25.69
C SER A 279 -10.52 6.16 26.93
N ALA A 280 -10.23 7.45 26.73
CA ALA A 280 -10.13 8.41 27.82
C ALA A 280 -11.50 8.73 28.41
N GLN A 281 -12.55 8.80 27.57
CA GLN A 281 -13.93 8.93 28.02
C GLN A 281 -14.41 7.71 28.81
N GLU A 282 -14.19 6.48 28.32
CA GLU A 282 -14.53 5.26 29.08
C GLU A 282 -13.83 5.23 30.45
N THR A 283 -12.56 5.65 30.53
CA THR A 283 -11.82 5.69 31.81
C THR A 283 -12.33 6.80 32.75
N GLN A 284 -12.92 7.88 32.23
CA GLN A 284 -13.53 8.94 33.04
C GLN A 284 -14.90 8.50 33.54
N ASP A 285 -15.71 7.90 32.68
CA ASP A 285 -17.04 7.39 33.03
C ASP A 285 -16.94 6.30 34.12
N GLU A 286 -15.96 5.40 34.03
CA GLU A 286 -15.70 4.37 35.07
C GLU A 286 -15.35 5.00 36.43
N LYS A 287 -14.55 6.08 36.45
CA LYS A 287 -14.19 6.78 37.70
C LYS A 287 -15.35 7.54 38.32
N GLU A 288 -16.17 8.19 37.51
CA GLU A 288 -17.37 8.86 38.01
C GLU A 288 -18.36 7.84 38.61
N THR A 289 -18.51 6.66 38.00
CA THR A 289 -19.34 5.60 38.60
C THR A 289 -18.78 5.04 39.91
N ASP A 290 -17.47 4.86 40.03
CA ASP A 290 -16.83 4.39 41.27
C ASP A 290 -16.96 5.44 42.40
N GLU A 291 -16.76 6.73 42.09
CA GLU A 291 -16.92 7.84 43.05
C GLU A 291 -18.38 8.00 43.51
N ASP A 292 -19.35 7.82 42.59
CA ASP A 292 -20.76 7.80 42.93
C ASP A 292 -21.07 6.62 43.87
N GLU A 293 -20.64 5.40 43.54
CA GLU A 293 -20.86 4.21 44.39
C GLU A 293 -20.25 4.34 45.79
N GLU A 294 -19.03 4.87 45.92
CA GLU A 294 -18.41 5.18 47.22
C GLU A 294 -19.22 6.22 48.01
N GLY A 295 -19.70 7.28 47.35
CA GLY A 295 -20.55 8.29 47.97
C GLY A 295 -21.90 7.74 48.45
N TRP A 296 -22.50 6.80 47.72
CA TRP A 296 -23.73 6.10 48.12
C TRP A 296 -23.52 5.14 49.30
N GLU A 297 -22.33 4.54 49.44
CA GLU A 297 -21.99 3.68 50.59
C GLU A 297 -21.75 4.51 51.85
N GLU A 298 -21.00 5.61 51.77
CA GLU A 298 -20.78 6.54 52.90
C GLU A 298 -22.11 7.12 53.42
N GLU A 299 -23.02 7.54 52.53
CA GLU A 299 -24.31 8.09 52.94
C GLU A 299 -25.21 7.03 53.62
N LYS A 300 -25.07 5.74 53.26
CA LYS A 300 -25.77 4.63 53.94
C LYS A 300 -25.18 4.36 55.33
N GLU A 301 -23.87 4.44 55.48
CA GLU A 301 -23.23 4.30 56.80
C GLU A 301 -23.61 5.45 57.74
N ASP A 302 -23.64 6.68 57.25
CA ASP A 302 -24.08 7.85 58.01
C ASP A 302 -25.56 7.78 58.41
N LYS A 303 -26.44 7.35 57.50
CA LYS A 303 -27.86 7.14 57.82
C LYS A 303 -28.05 6.02 58.85
N LYS A 304 -27.24 4.96 58.81
CA LYS A 304 -27.25 3.90 59.84
C LYS A 304 -26.75 4.41 61.19
N SER A 305 -25.68 5.20 61.22
CA SER A 305 -25.11 5.75 62.47
C SER A 305 -26.04 6.76 63.15
N LEU A 306 -26.73 7.61 62.36
CA LEU A 306 -27.75 8.55 62.83
C LEU A 306 -28.99 7.83 63.39
N LYS A 307 -29.41 6.72 62.76
CA LYS A 307 -30.54 5.92 63.23
C LYS A 307 -30.22 5.21 64.54
N ALA A 308 -29.01 4.66 64.69
CA ALA A 308 -28.52 4.07 65.94
C ALA A 308 -28.45 5.10 67.09
N LYS A 309 -28.03 6.36 66.81
CA LYS A 309 -28.05 7.45 67.82
C LYS A 309 -29.46 7.87 68.23
N LYS A 310 -30.44 7.81 67.32
CA LYS A 310 -31.85 8.11 67.63
C LYS A 310 -32.52 7.04 68.49
N GLU A 311 -32.20 5.76 68.28
CA GLU A 311 -32.75 4.65 69.07
C GLU A 311 -32.20 4.65 70.51
N VAL A 312 -30.94 5.08 70.71
CA VAL A 312 -30.36 5.24 72.06
C VAL A 312 -30.93 6.47 72.81
N GLY A 313 -31.30 7.53 72.10
CA GLY A 313 -31.88 8.75 72.72
C GLY A 313 -33.36 8.64 73.09
N SER A 314 -34.09 7.63 72.63
CA SER A 314 -35.52 7.43 72.93
C SER A 314 -35.81 6.54 74.13
N GLU A 315 -34.79 5.92 74.74
CA GLU A 315 -34.96 5.10 75.95
C GLU A 315 -34.81 5.91 77.27
N GLU A 316 -34.37 7.17 77.24
CA GLU A 316 -34.14 7.95 78.47
C GLU A 316 -35.32 8.85 78.91
N ASP A 317 -36.39 9.04 78.12
CA ASP A 317 -37.47 10.00 78.46
C ASP A 317 -38.84 9.34 78.76
N GLY A 318 -38.84 8.05 79.10
CA GLY A 318 -40.04 7.22 79.23
C GLY A 318 -40.39 6.73 80.64
N GLY A 319 -39.89 7.33 81.73
CA GLY A 319 -40.11 6.77 83.07
C GLY A 319 -39.95 7.73 84.24
N ALA A 320 -40.93 8.61 84.47
CA ALA A 320 -41.24 9.15 85.80
C ALA A 320 -42.67 9.73 85.83
N LYS A 321 -43.65 8.87 86.07
CA LYS A 321 -44.92 9.23 86.72
C LYS A 321 -45.06 8.39 87.98
N ASP A 322 -45.48 9.08 89.03
CA ASP A 322 -45.77 8.71 90.42
C ASP A 322 -44.58 8.76 91.41
#